data_AF-A0A522ZN87-F1
#
_entry.id   AF-A0A522ZN87-F1
#
_cell.length_a   1.000
_cell.length_b   1.000
_cell.length_c   1.000
_cell.angle_alpha   90.00
_cell.angle_beta   90.00
_cell.angle_gamma   90.00
#
_symmetry.space_group_name_H-M   'P 1'
#
loop_
_entity.id
_entity.type
_entity.pdbx_description
1 polymer ?
#
loop_
_entity_poly.entity_id
_entity_poly.type
_entity_poly.pdbx_seq_one_letter_code
_entity_poly.pdbx_strand_id
1 'polypeptide(L)'
;MNETRLQPLLSLAERRVDAAAGTVQQRRAESTTEQARLDELRSYLADYEQRMAQPSSWQLANHAAFISRLRQAVTQQEQTVARTQQAVDNAVGHWTEQRLDQRRFEILCQQAHDAHATRQNKREQHAQDDLAARHTEPKP
;
A
#
# COMPACT_ATOMS: atom_id res chain seq x y z
N MET A 1 3.27 -28.67 -13.69
CA MET A 1 3.70 -27.53 -12.86
C MET A 1 3.64 -28.00 -11.41
N ASN A 2 4.75 -27.94 -10.68
CA ASN A 2 4.83 -28.51 -9.32
C ASN A 2 4.37 -27.48 -8.29
N GLU A 3 3.39 -27.84 -7.47
CA GLU A 3 2.85 -27.09 -6.33
C GLU A 3 3.96 -26.49 -5.43
N THR A 4 5.06 -27.22 -5.27
CA THR A 4 6.25 -26.83 -4.48
C THR A 4 6.96 -25.58 -5.00
N ARG A 5 6.79 -25.20 -6.28
CA ARG A 5 7.41 -23.99 -6.85
C ARG A 5 6.54 -22.74 -6.71
N LEU A 6 5.24 -22.89 -6.44
CA LEU A 6 4.31 -21.77 -6.32
C LEU A 6 4.28 -21.18 -4.90
N GLN A 7 4.44 -22.02 -3.87
CA GLN A 7 4.47 -21.55 -2.48
C GLN A 7 5.56 -20.50 -2.18
N PRO A 8 6.83 -20.66 -2.63
CA PRO A 8 7.84 -19.63 -2.41
C PRO A 8 7.49 -18.31 -3.12
N LEU A 9 6.88 -18.37 -4.30
CA LEU A 9 6.47 -17.19 -5.04
C LEU A 9 5.32 -16.45 -4.34
N LEU A 10 4.35 -17.19 -3.79
CA LEU A 10 3.29 -16.61 -2.97
C LEU A 10 3.87 -15.91 -1.73
N SER A 11 4.78 -16.56 -1.00
CA SER A 11 5.42 -15.94 0.17
C SER A 11 6.23 -14.68 -0.18
N LEU A 12 6.83 -14.63 -1.37
CA LEU A 12 7.53 -13.44 -1.85
C LEU A 12 6.54 -12.33 -2.18
N ALA A 13 5.40 -12.65 -2.79
CA ALA A 13 4.35 -11.70 -3.08
C ALA A 13 3.71 -11.12 -1.81
N GLU A 14 3.47 -11.95 -0.78
CA GLU A 14 3.02 -11.51 0.55
C GLU A 14 3.98 -10.48 1.15
N ARG A 15 5.30 -10.78 1.19
CA ARG A 15 6.30 -9.83 1.69
C ARG A 15 6.33 -8.52 0.93
N ARG A 16 6.10 -8.54 -0.39
CA ARG A 16 6.03 -7.32 -1.20
C ARG A 16 4.81 -6.48 -0.85
N VAL A 17 3.66 -7.11 -0.61
CA VAL A 17 2.45 -6.43 -0.16
C VAL A 17 2.65 -5.79 1.20
N ASP A 18 3.26 -6.50 2.14
CA ASP A 18 3.56 -5.97 3.47
C ASP A 18 4.53 -4.79 3.42
N ALA A 19 5.60 -4.90 2.62
CA ALA A 19 6.55 -3.79 2.41
C ALA A 19 5.87 -2.57 1.76
N ALA A 20 5.01 -2.77 0.77
CA ALA A 20 4.25 -1.70 0.14
C ALA A 20 3.25 -1.06 1.12
N ALA A 21 2.61 -1.84 1.98
CA ALA A 21 1.72 -1.34 3.02
C ALA A 21 2.46 -0.48 4.05
N GLY A 22 3.66 -0.90 4.48
CA GLY A 22 4.54 -0.10 5.32
C GLY A 22 4.93 1.22 4.65
N THR A 23 5.21 1.21 3.34
CA THR A 23 5.49 2.43 2.57
C THR A 23 4.29 3.37 2.54
N VAL A 24 3.07 2.85 2.32
CA VAL A 24 1.83 3.65 2.38
C VAL A 24 1.67 4.33 3.74
N GLN A 25 1.88 3.57 4.82
CA GLN A 25 1.78 4.11 6.18
C GLN A 25 2.80 5.24 6.41
N GLN A 26 4.05 5.04 6.00
CA GLN A 26 5.08 6.06 6.10
C GLN A 26 4.69 7.33 5.33
N ARG A 27 4.29 7.21 4.06
CA ARG A 27 3.91 8.37 3.23
C ARG A 27 2.71 9.12 3.78
N ARG A 28 1.73 8.41 4.35
CA ARG A 28 0.59 9.04 5.02
C ARG A 28 1.02 9.84 6.24
N ALA A 29 1.91 9.28 7.08
CA ALA A 29 2.43 10.00 8.24
C ALA A 29 3.20 11.27 7.84
N GLU A 30 4.02 11.19 6.79
CA GLU A 30 4.71 12.35 6.21
C GLU A 30 3.70 13.41 5.71
N SER A 31 2.68 13.00 4.95
CA SER A 31 1.64 13.91 4.45
C SER A 31 0.88 14.61 5.58
N THR A 32 0.48 13.87 6.61
CA THR A 32 -0.19 14.44 7.80
C THR A 32 0.70 15.45 8.51
N THR A 33 2.00 15.16 8.64
CA THR A 33 2.95 16.07 9.29
C THR A 33 3.10 17.38 8.50
N GLU A 34 3.23 17.29 7.17
CA GLU A 34 3.37 18.48 6.33
C GLU A 34 2.08 19.30 6.25
N GLN A 35 0.91 18.65 6.34
CA GLN A 35 -0.39 19.33 6.45
C GLN A 35 -0.51 20.09 7.77
N ALA A 36 -0.14 19.48 8.90
CA ALA A 36 -0.15 20.14 10.20
C ALA A 36 0.72 21.40 10.21
N ARG A 37 1.93 21.33 9.61
CA ARG A 37 2.80 22.51 9.44
C ARG A 37 2.18 23.60 8.58
N LEU A 38 1.47 23.24 7.51
CA LEU A 38 0.76 24.21 6.69
C LEU A 38 -0.33 24.93 7.48
N ASP A 39 -1.08 24.17 8.28
CA ASP A 39 -2.16 24.71 9.11
C ASP A 39 -1.61 25.66 10.18
N GLU A 40 -0.48 25.32 10.80
CA GLU A 40 0.25 26.21 11.72
C GLU A 40 0.68 27.52 11.04
N LEU A 41 1.29 27.44 9.85
CA LEU A 41 1.72 28.63 9.11
C LEU A 41 0.54 29.53 8.73
N ARG A 42 -0.60 28.94 8.33
CA ARG A 42 -1.82 29.67 8.00
C ARG A 42 -2.44 30.32 9.23
N SER A 43 -2.51 29.61 10.35
CA SER A 43 -2.98 30.17 11.62
C SER A 43 -2.11 31.34 12.06
N TYR A 44 -0.78 31.18 11.99
CA TYR A 44 0.16 32.22 12.36
C TYR A 44 0.02 33.47 11.47
N LEU A 45 -0.16 33.28 10.16
CA LEU A 45 -0.42 34.39 9.23
C LEU A 45 -1.72 35.14 9.57
N ALA A 46 -2.81 34.41 9.82
CA ALA A 46 -4.10 35.01 10.16
C ALA A 46 -4.05 35.79 11.48
N ASP A 47 -3.46 35.20 12.53
CA ASP A 47 -3.27 35.85 13.83
C ASP A 47 -2.42 37.11 13.71
N TYR A 48 -1.38 37.06 12.88
CA TYR A 48 -0.48 38.19 12.65
C TYR A 48 -1.18 39.32 11.91
N GLU A 49 -1.96 39.02 10.87
CA GLU A 49 -2.76 40.00 10.13
C GLU A 49 -3.82 40.66 11.03
N GLN A 50 -4.48 39.88 11.90
CA GLN A 50 -5.50 40.40 12.83
C GLN A 50 -4.90 41.35 13.88
N ARG A 51 -3.75 41.00 14.47
CA ARG A 51 -3.05 41.85 15.46
C ARG A 51 -2.62 43.19 14.88
N MET A 52 -2.52 43.28 13.54
CA MET A 52 -2.00 44.42 12.81
C MET A 52 -3.07 45.38 12.27
N ALA A 53 -4.33 45.25 12.68
CA ALA A 53 -5.40 46.17 12.31
C ALA A 53 -5.24 47.62 12.84
N GLN A 54 -4.23 47.92 13.68
CA GLN A 54 -3.91 49.26 14.20
C GLN A 54 -2.39 49.55 14.25
N PRO A 55 -1.67 49.67 13.12
CA PRO A 55 -0.22 49.84 13.11
C PRO A 55 0.22 51.32 13.04
N SER A 56 1.37 51.66 13.64
CA SER A 56 2.02 52.98 13.46
C SER A 56 2.86 53.06 12.17
N SER A 57 3.04 54.25 11.61
CA SER A 57 3.59 54.51 10.25
C SER A 57 4.97 53.89 9.97
N TRP A 58 5.88 53.84 10.94
CA TRP A 58 7.23 53.30 10.79
C TRP A 58 7.30 51.76 10.84
N GLN A 59 6.31 51.10 11.46
CA GLN A 59 6.26 49.63 11.53
C GLN A 59 5.84 49.01 10.18
N LEU A 60 5.15 49.76 9.32
CA LEU A 60 4.53 49.23 8.10
C LEU A 60 5.50 48.61 7.08
N ALA A 61 6.69 49.19 6.83
CA ALA A 61 7.61 48.69 5.80
C ALA A 61 8.28 47.35 6.19
N ASN A 62 8.79 47.25 7.42
CA ASN A 62 9.36 46.00 7.94
C ASN A 62 8.30 44.91 8.07
N HIS A 63 7.05 45.28 8.39
CA HIS A 63 5.92 44.37 8.46
C HIS A 63 5.51 43.82 7.09
N ALA A 64 5.41 44.67 6.06
CA ALA A 64 5.05 44.22 4.72
C ALA A 64 6.06 43.20 4.16
N ALA A 65 7.36 43.42 4.42
CA ALA A 65 8.40 42.47 4.04
C ALA A 65 8.28 41.13 4.78
N PHE A 66 7.98 41.14 6.08
CA PHE A 66 7.77 39.91 6.85
C PHE A 66 6.55 39.12 6.40
N ILE A 67 5.39 39.79 6.23
CA ILE A 67 4.16 39.16 5.75
C ILE A 67 4.37 38.55 4.36
N SER A 68 5.08 39.25 3.48
CA SER A 68 5.41 38.72 2.15
C SER A 68 6.21 37.41 2.23
N ARG A 69 7.24 37.36 3.10
CA ARG A 69 8.02 36.13 3.34
C ARG A 69 7.16 35.01 3.94
N LEU A 70 6.27 35.33 4.88
CA LEU A 70 5.39 34.34 5.49
C LEU A 70 4.39 33.76 4.48
N ARG A 71 3.79 34.60 3.62
CA ARG A 71 2.94 34.15 2.51
C ARG A 71 3.70 33.29 1.51
N GLN A 72 4.94 33.63 1.21
CA GLN A 72 5.82 32.81 0.38
C GLN A 72 6.08 31.44 1.05
N ALA A 73 6.34 31.40 2.35
CA ALA A 73 6.52 30.16 3.09
C ALA A 73 5.26 29.28 3.08
N VAL A 74 4.06 29.87 3.25
CA VAL A 74 2.78 29.16 3.10
C VAL A 74 2.66 28.55 1.70
N THR A 75 2.91 29.35 0.65
CA THR A 75 2.86 28.87 -0.74
C THR A 75 3.83 27.72 -0.99
N GLN A 76 5.05 27.80 -0.44
CA GLN A 76 6.05 26.75 -0.54
C GLN A 76 5.59 25.48 0.19
N GLN A 77 4.98 25.63 1.36
CA GLN A 77 4.48 24.51 2.16
C GLN A 77 3.28 23.84 1.49
N GLU A 78 2.38 24.60 0.85
CA GLU A 78 1.29 24.06 0.03
C GLU A 78 1.80 23.16 -1.10
N GLN A 79 2.87 23.57 -1.77
CA GLN A 79 3.51 22.74 -2.80
C GLN A 79 4.13 21.47 -2.19
N THR A 80 4.71 21.55 -0.99
CA THR A 80 5.23 20.39 -0.28
C THR A 80 4.10 19.41 0.07
N VAL A 81 2.98 19.89 0.61
CA VAL A 81 1.79 19.08 0.90
C VAL A 81 1.25 18.41 -0.36
N ALA A 82 1.15 19.14 -1.47
CA ALA A 82 0.70 18.57 -2.74
C ALA A 82 1.62 17.43 -3.21
N ARG A 83 2.95 17.58 -3.06
CA ARG A 83 3.92 16.54 -3.40
C ARG A 83 3.82 15.32 -2.48
N THR A 84 3.64 15.51 -1.18
CA THR A 84 3.51 14.39 -0.24
C THR A 84 2.20 13.64 -0.44
N GLN A 85 1.11 14.34 -0.76
CA GLN A 85 -0.16 13.71 -1.12
C GLN A 85 -0.03 12.88 -2.41
N GLN A 86 0.62 13.41 -3.45
CA GLN A 86 0.91 12.64 -4.67
C GLN A 86 1.78 11.40 -4.37
N ALA A 87 2.72 11.50 -3.43
CA ALA A 87 3.53 10.36 -3.01
C ALA A 87 2.70 9.28 -2.28
N VAL A 88 1.69 9.68 -1.50
CA VAL A 88 0.70 8.75 -0.92
C VAL A 88 -0.07 8.03 -2.02
N ASP A 89 -0.57 8.76 -3.01
CA ASP A 89 -1.36 8.17 -4.09
C ASP A 89 -0.54 7.16 -4.91
N ASN A 90 0.72 7.50 -5.20
CA ASN A 90 1.65 6.60 -5.87
C ASN A 90 1.93 5.34 -5.04
N ALA A 91 2.14 5.49 -3.72
CA ALA A 91 2.37 4.36 -2.83
C ALA A 91 1.14 3.43 -2.74
N VAL A 92 -0.06 4.01 -2.71
CA VAL A 92 -1.32 3.25 -2.72
C VAL A 92 -1.50 2.52 -4.04
N GLY A 93 -1.19 3.16 -5.17
CA GLY A 93 -1.16 2.52 -6.49
C GLY A 93 -0.23 1.31 -6.51
N HIS A 94 1.02 1.48 -6.05
CA HIS A 94 1.98 0.38 -5.98
C HIS A 94 1.53 -0.77 -5.08
N TRP A 95 1.00 -0.46 -3.88
CA TRP A 95 0.45 -1.48 -2.98
C TRP A 95 -0.69 -2.27 -3.63
N THR A 96 -1.58 -1.58 -4.36
CA THR A 96 -2.69 -2.21 -5.09
C THR A 96 -2.18 -3.18 -6.16
N GLU A 97 -1.14 -2.80 -6.90
CA GLU A 97 -0.48 -3.69 -7.88
C GLU A 97 0.10 -4.93 -7.22
N GLN A 98 0.83 -4.78 -6.11
CA GLN A 98 1.40 -5.93 -5.38
C GLN A 98 0.29 -6.85 -4.86
N ARG A 99 -0.84 -6.28 -4.39
CA ARG A 99 -1.97 -7.06 -3.89
C ARG A 99 -2.66 -7.85 -5.00
N LEU A 100 -2.77 -7.27 -6.20
CA LEU A 100 -3.27 -7.97 -7.38
C LEU A 100 -2.35 -9.13 -7.77
N ASP A 101 -1.02 -8.93 -7.71
CA ASP A 101 -0.05 -9.98 -8.02
C ASP A 101 -0.10 -11.13 -7.00
N GLN A 102 -0.15 -10.81 -5.70
CA GLN A 102 -0.38 -11.79 -4.64
C GLN A 102 -1.62 -12.64 -4.92
N ARG A 103 -2.76 -11.99 -5.22
CA ARG A 103 -4.02 -12.69 -5.49
C ARG A 103 -3.92 -13.63 -6.69
N ARG A 104 -3.13 -13.29 -7.71
CA ARG A 104 -2.88 -14.18 -8.85
C ARG A 104 -2.14 -15.44 -8.41
N PHE A 105 -1.11 -15.31 -7.57
CA PHE A 105 -0.40 -16.46 -7.02
C PHE A 105 -1.27 -17.32 -6.11
N GLU A 106 -2.14 -16.72 -5.29
CA GLU A 106 -3.11 -17.46 -4.47
C GLU A 106 -4.02 -18.35 -5.33
N ILE A 107 -4.57 -17.79 -6.42
CA ILE A 107 -5.42 -18.55 -7.36
C ILE A 107 -4.64 -19.70 -8.00
N LEU A 108 -3.39 -19.45 -8.45
CA LEU A 108 -2.55 -20.49 -9.05
C LEU A 108 -2.19 -21.60 -8.06
N CYS A 109 -1.89 -21.26 -6.80
CA CYS A 109 -1.65 -22.22 -5.74
C CYS A 109 -2.90 -23.10 -5.50
N GLN A 110 -4.07 -22.48 -5.40
CA GLN A 110 -5.33 -23.21 -5.20
C GLN A 110 -5.61 -24.17 -6.35
N GLN A 111 -5.48 -23.71 -7.59
CA GLN A 111 -5.67 -24.57 -8.78
C GLN A 111 -4.69 -25.74 -8.83
N ALA A 112 -3.43 -25.51 -8.45
CA ALA A 112 -2.42 -26.56 -8.39
C ALA A 112 -2.78 -27.62 -7.33
N HIS A 113 -3.24 -27.16 -6.17
CA HIS A 113 -3.69 -28.02 -5.08
C HIS A 113 -4.88 -28.89 -5.49
N ASP A 114 -5.92 -28.29 -6.06
CA ASP A 114 -7.13 -29.00 -6.51
C ASP A 114 -6.81 -30.05 -7.60
N ALA A 115 -5.90 -29.69 -8.52
CA ALA A 115 -5.43 -30.60 -9.56
C ALA A 115 -4.62 -31.77 -8.99
N HIS A 116 -3.82 -31.53 -7.95
CA HIS A 116 -3.07 -32.58 -7.26
C HIS A 116 -4.01 -33.54 -6.53
N ALA A 117 -4.95 -33.01 -5.72
CA ALA A 117 -5.95 -33.79 -5.02
C ALA A 117 -6.78 -34.67 -5.96
N THR A 118 -7.25 -34.10 -7.08
CA THR A 118 -8.01 -34.85 -8.09
C THR A 118 -7.18 -36.01 -8.69
N ARG A 119 -5.88 -35.79 -8.94
CA ARG A 119 -5.00 -36.84 -9.46
C ARG A 119 -4.72 -37.93 -8.43
N GLN A 120 -4.59 -37.58 -7.16
CA GLN A 120 -4.41 -38.55 -6.08
C GLN A 120 -5.66 -39.40 -5.90
N ASN A 121 -6.84 -38.80 -5.82
CA ASN A 121 -8.10 -39.55 -5.70
C ASN A 121 -8.29 -40.55 -6.85
N LYS A 122 -7.99 -40.15 -8.09
CA LYS A 122 -8.04 -41.06 -9.25
C LYS A 122 -7.05 -42.23 -9.15
N ARG A 123 -5.86 -41.98 -8.60
CA ARG A 123 -4.83 -43.03 -8.39
C ARG A 123 -5.25 -44.00 -7.28
N GLU A 124 -5.78 -43.48 -6.18
CA GLU A 124 -6.27 -44.27 -5.06
C GLU A 124 -7.46 -45.14 -5.46
N GLN A 125 -8.42 -44.58 -6.19
CA GLN A 125 -9.55 -45.33 -6.74
C GLN A 125 -9.09 -46.47 -7.65
N HIS A 126 -8.19 -46.19 -8.60
CA HIS A 126 -7.64 -47.23 -9.48
C HIS A 126 -6.93 -48.34 -8.69
N ALA A 127 -6.14 -47.98 -7.67
CA ALA A 127 -5.46 -48.98 -6.84
C ALA A 127 -6.44 -49.84 -6.02
N GLN A 128 -7.56 -49.26 -5.56
CA GLN A 128 -8.62 -50.00 -4.87
C GLN A 128 -9.34 -50.97 -5.82
N ASP A 129 -9.68 -50.51 -7.03
CA ASP A 129 -10.35 -51.32 -8.05
C ASP A 129 -9.47 -52.51 -8.47
N ASP A 130 -8.16 -52.30 -8.66
CA ASP A 130 -7.19 -53.36 -8.99
C ASP A 130 -7.11 -54.43 -7.89
N LEU A 131 -7.10 -54.03 -6.62
CA LEU A 131 -7.08 -54.95 -5.48
C LEU A 131 -8.40 -55.74 -5.41
N ALA A 132 -9.54 -55.08 -5.60
CA ALA A 132 -10.84 -55.74 -5.61
C ALA A 132 -10.97 -56.77 -6.75
N ALA A 133 -10.46 -56.45 -7.94
CA ALA A 133 -10.43 -57.38 -9.08
C ALA A 133 -9.59 -58.63 -8.77
N ARG A 134 -8.42 -58.48 -8.16
CA ARG A 134 -7.54 -59.60 -7.76
C ARG A 134 -8.14 -60.50 -6.69
N HIS A 135 -8.99 -59.96 -5.81
CA HIS A 135 -9.66 -60.75 -4.77
C HIS A 135 -10.91 -61.49 -5.28
N THR A 136 -11.47 -61.10 -6.41
CA THR A 136 -12.69 -61.68 -6.98
C THR A 136 -12.43 -62.69 -8.10
N GLU A 137 -11.18 -62.83 -8.58
CA GLU A 137 -10.79 -63.92 -9.49
C GLU A 137 -10.75 -65.28 -8.73
N PRO A 138 -11.63 -66.24 -9.04
CA PRO A 138 -11.57 -67.57 -8.44
C PRO A 138 -10.36 -68.33 -9.00
N LYS A 139 -9.56 -68.89 -8.10
CA LYS A 139 -8.43 -69.76 -8.45
C LYS A 139 -8.95 -71.04 -9.14
N PRO A 140 -8.39 -71.47 -10.28
CA PRO A 140 -8.77 -72.71 -10.94
C PRO A 140 -8.40 -73.95 -10.11
#